data_AF-A0A8S0W9N8-F1
#
_entry.id   AF-A0A8S0W9N8-F1
#
_cell.length_a   1.000
_cell.length_b   1.000
_cell.length_c   1.000
_cell.angle_alpha   90.00
_cell.angle_beta   90.00
_cell.angle_gamma   90.00
#
_symmetry.space_group_name_H-M   'P 1'
#
loop_
_entity.id
_entity.type
_entity.pdbx_description
1 polymer ?
#
loop_
_entity_poly.entity_id
_entity_poly.type
_entity_poly.pdbx_seq_one_letter_code
_entity_poly.pdbx_strand_id
1 'polypeptide(L)'
;MSSQPLLTLGLGSEHHVLYQYNLVNAKNHYLALIQTESPYFQPVPAPPTPFTPSFAFHDPTFPDGLDSSWAFLVTRSSNILVFGGGLYSFFQNFEQTCLDTASCQSQVVNIDSFSTVSIYSLSTVATTFQLSVNQAGVINQSGNVNGFASTVTVWSRH
;
A
#
# COMPACT_ATOMS: atom_id res chain seq x y z
N MET A 1 6.19 -16.14 11.08
CA MET A 1 6.15 -14.84 11.78
C MET A 1 7.58 -14.42 12.06
N SER A 2 7.99 -13.22 11.62
CA SER A 2 9.33 -12.70 11.93
C SER A 2 9.28 -11.90 13.23
N SER A 3 9.89 -12.44 14.28
CA SER A 3 10.13 -11.74 15.55
C SER A 3 11.51 -11.08 15.62
N GLN A 4 12.36 -11.33 14.62
CA GLN A 4 13.70 -10.77 14.53
C GLN A 4 13.65 -9.41 13.81
N PRO A 5 14.55 -8.47 14.18
CA PRO A 5 14.66 -7.21 13.49
C PRO A 5 14.88 -7.43 11.99
N LEU A 6 14.06 -6.80 11.15
CA LEU A 6 14.24 -6.78 9.71
C LEU A 6 14.66 -5.38 9.29
N LEU A 7 15.80 -5.30 8.61
CA LEU A 7 16.30 -4.10 7.95
C LEU A 7 16.13 -4.27 6.45
N THR A 8 15.39 -3.38 5.83
CA THR A 8 15.13 -3.40 4.39
C THR A 8 15.59 -2.10 3.78
N LEU A 9 16.61 -2.17 2.94
CA LEU A 9 17.24 -1.00 2.33
C LEU A 9 17.05 -1.01 0.80
N GLY A 10 16.30 -0.03 0.28
CA GLY A 10 16.12 0.20 -1.15
C GLY A 10 15.44 -0.95 -1.91
N LEU A 11 14.40 -1.56 -1.35
CA LEU A 11 13.67 -2.64 -2.03
C LEU A 11 12.46 -2.10 -2.81
N GLY A 12 12.28 -2.64 -4.02
CA GLY A 12 11.05 -2.56 -4.79
C GLY A 12 10.34 -3.91 -4.81
N SER A 13 9.02 -3.90 -4.70
CA SER A 13 8.14 -5.06 -4.92
C SER A 13 6.98 -4.61 -5.80
N GLU A 14 6.83 -5.18 -6.98
CA GLU A 14 5.99 -4.61 -8.04
C GLU A 14 5.15 -5.68 -8.72
N HIS A 15 3.96 -5.27 -9.17
CA HIS A 15 3.08 -6.01 -10.09
C HIS A 15 2.57 -7.36 -9.57
N HIS A 16 2.52 -7.58 -8.26
CA HIS A 16 1.85 -8.73 -7.65
C HIS A 16 0.34 -8.49 -7.54
N VAL A 17 -0.46 -9.54 -7.77
CA VAL A 17 -1.93 -9.42 -7.87
C VAL A 17 -2.60 -8.98 -6.56
N LEU A 18 -2.18 -9.53 -5.43
CA LEU A 18 -2.87 -9.29 -4.16
C LEU A 18 -2.27 -8.13 -3.37
N TYR A 19 -0.95 -8.13 -3.24
CA TYR A 19 -0.21 -7.14 -2.48
C TYR A 19 1.27 -7.13 -2.86
N GLN A 20 1.93 -5.99 -2.68
CA GLN A 20 3.38 -5.89 -2.87
C GLN A 20 4.14 -6.19 -1.57
N TYR A 21 3.60 -5.74 -0.44
CA TYR A 21 4.10 -6.02 0.90
C TYR A 21 2.94 -6.33 1.86
N ASN A 22 3.02 -7.45 2.59
CA ASN A 22 2.03 -7.85 3.59
C ASN A 22 2.71 -8.23 4.91
N LEU A 23 2.67 -7.32 5.89
CA LEU A 23 3.22 -7.54 7.23
C LEU A 23 2.13 -8.08 8.16
N VAL A 24 2.30 -9.32 8.60
CA VAL A 24 1.33 -9.99 9.46
C VAL A 24 2.00 -10.56 10.69
N ASN A 25 1.58 -10.12 11.88
CA ASN A 25 2.21 -10.45 13.16
C ASN A 25 3.73 -10.17 13.15
N ALA A 26 4.15 -9.11 12.46
CA ALA A 26 5.55 -8.69 12.38
C ALA A 26 5.93 -7.81 13.58
N LYS A 27 7.20 -7.85 13.95
CA LYS A 27 7.74 -6.99 15.01
C LYS A 27 9.11 -6.43 14.64
N ASN A 28 9.37 -5.17 14.96
CA ASN A 28 10.69 -4.51 14.81
C ASN A 28 11.17 -4.48 13.35
N HIS A 29 10.45 -3.81 12.45
CA HIS A 29 10.87 -3.69 11.05
C HIS A 29 11.23 -2.23 10.73
N TYR A 30 12.36 -2.04 10.05
CA TYR A 30 12.77 -0.77 9.47
C TYR A 30 12.86 -0.92 7.94
N LEU A 31 12.10 -0.10 7.23
CA LEU A 31 11.88 -0.17 5.79
C LEU A 31 12.27 1.18 5.16
N ALA A 32 13.33 1.27 4.35
CA ALA A 32 13.82 2.55 3.81
C ALA A 32 14.67 2.46 2.52
N LEU A 33 14.32 3.10 1.41
CA LEU A 33 12.95 3.37 0.98
C LEU A 33 12.33 2.04 0.51
N ILE A 34 11.00 1.91 0.64
CA ILE A 34 10.23 0.90 -0.09
C ILE A 34 9.60 1.51 -1.33
N GLN A 35 9.54 0.76 -2.41
CA GLN A 35 8.87 1.17 -3.64
C GLN A 35 7.90 0.08 -4.10
N THR A 36 6.79 0.49 -4.71
CA THR A 36 5.81 -0.44 -5.29
C THR A 36 5.12 0.11 -6.53
N GLU A 37 4.65 -0.81 -7.38
CA GLU A 37 3.69 -0.53 -8.45
C GLU A 37 2.56 -1.57 -8.48
N SER A 38 1.33 -1.11 -8.73
CA SER A 38 0.20 -2.00 -9.03
C SER A 38 0.37 -2.66 -10.40
N PRO A 39 -0.07 -3.93 -10.60
CA PRO A 39 -0.07 -4.56 -11.91
C PRO A 39 -0.85 -3.74 -12.94
N TYR A 40 -0.27 -3.52 -14.12
CA TYR A 40 -0.85 -2.60 -15.11
C TYR A 40 -2.19 -3.06 -15.67
N PHE A 41 -2.46 -4.36 -15.66
CA PHE A 41 -3.71 -4.93 -16.14
C PHE A 41 -4.87 -4.71 -15.18
N GLN A 42 -4.61 -4.50 -13.87
CA GLN A 42 -5.71 -4.24 -12.93
C GLN A 42 -6.41 -2.94 -13.31
N PRO A 43 -7.75 -2.90 -13.30
CA PRO A 43 -8.67 -3.83 -12.62
C PRO A 43 -9.22 -4.98 -13.47
N VAL A 44 -8.57 -5.37 -14.57
CA VAL A 44 -9.06 -6.43 -15.48
C VAL A 44 -8.04 -7.58 -15.62
N PRO A 45 -8.19 -8.68 -14.85
CA PRO A 45 -9.16 -8.87 -13.79
C PRO A 45 -8.76 -8.16 -12.48
N ALA A 46 -9.75 -7.85 -11.65
CA ALA A 46 -9.55 -7.29 -10.33
C ALA A 46 -8.99 -8.38 -9.38
N PRO A 47 -8.22 -8.01 -8.34
CA PRO A 47 -7.88 -8.97 -7.31
C PRO A 47 -9.16 -9.50 -6.63
N PRO A 48 -9.18 -10.77 -6.21
CA PRO A 48 -8.03 -11.66 -6.09
C PRO A 48 -7.69 -12.48 -7.35
N THR A 49 -8.47 -12.36 -8.43
CA THR A 49 -8.28 -13.17 -9.64
C THR A 49 -6.89 -12.95 -10.27
N PRO A 50 -6.18 -14.03 -10.68
CA PRO A 50 -6.63 -15.42 -10.81
C PRO A 50 -6.42 -16.29 -9.57
N PHE A 51 -5.97 -15.72 -8.45
CA PHE A 51 -5.68 -16.46 -7.24
C PHE A 51 -6.93 -16.68 -6.38
N THR A 52 -6.94 -17.80 -5.68
CA THR A 52 -7.89 -18.04 -4.58
C THR A 52 -7.23 -17.59 -3.28
N PRO A 53 -7.78 -16.61 -2.55
CA PRO A 53 -7.21 -16.16 -1.28
C PRO A 53 -7.04 -17.31 -0.29
N SER A 54 -5.91 -17.34 0.38
CA SER A 54 -5.52 -18.36 1.34
C SER A 54 -5.28 -17.76 2.72
N PHE A 55 -6.02 -18.25 3.71
CA PHE A 55 -5.77 -17.92 5.11
C PHE A 55 -4.38 -18.33 5.58
N ALA A 56 -3.78 -19.36 4.96
CA ALA A 56 -2.44 -19.83 5.31
C ALA A 56 -1.35 -18.80 4.96
N PHE A 57 -1.59 -17.95 3.96
CA PHE A 57 -0.69 -16.86 3.57
C PHE A 57 -1.12 -15.50 4.12
N HIS A 58 -2.22 -15.46 4.88
CA HIS A 58 -2.82 -14.23 5.38
C HIS A 58 -3.17 -13.26 4.25
N ASP A 59 -3.70 -13.78 3.14
CA ASP A 59 -4.12 -12.96 2.02
C ASP A 59 -5.20 -11.96 2.45
N PRO A 60 -5.13 -10.72 1.96
CA PRO A 60 -6.06 -9.66 2.35
C PRO A 60 -7.45 -9.85 1.75
N THR A 61 -8.41 -9.16 2.35
CA THR A 61 -9.68 -8.85 1.70
C THR A 61 -9.56 -7.57 0.89
N PHE A 62 -10.43 -7.42 -0.11
CA PHE A 62 -10.54 -6.22 -0.91
C PHE A 62 -11.91 -5.59 -0.62
N PRO A 63 -11.96 -4.37 -0.05
CA PRO A 63 -13.23 -3.68 0.20
C PRO A 63 -13.88 -3.28 -1.14
N ASP A 64 -15.19 -3.01 -1.10
CA ASP A 64 -15.90 -2.51 -2.28
C ASP A 64 -15.21 -1.27 -2.85
N GLY A 65 -14.97 -1.29 -4.17
CA GLY A 65 -14.28 -0.21 -4.87
C GLY A 65 -12.76 -0.25 -4.79
N LEU A 66 -12.14 -1.26 -4.16
CA LEU A 66 -10.72 -1.56 -4.34
C LEU A 66 -10.55 -2.70 -5.34
N ASP A 67 -10.14 -2.33 -6.54
CA ASP A 67 -10.01 -3.20 -7.71
C ASP A 67 -8.55 -3.37 -8.18
N SER A 68 -7.61 -3.03 -7.30
CA SER A 68 -6.16 -3.16 -7.50
C SER A 68 -5.46 -3.66 -6.24
N SER A 69 -4.29 -4.25 -6.42
CA SER A 69 -3.42 -4.79 -5.37
C SER A 69 -3.09 -3.76 -4.30
N TRP A 70 -2.94 -4.21 -3.05
CA TRP A 70 -2.41 -3.34 -2.00
C TRP A 70 -0.91 -3.10 -2.18
N ALA A 71 -0.41 -1.87 -2.01
CA ALA A 71 1.03 -1.66 -1.95
C ALA A 71 1.61 -2.16 -0.62
N PHE A 72 0.98 -1.76 0.48
CA PHE A 72 1.50 -2.05 1.82
C PHE A 72 0.36 -2.34 2.79
N LEU A 73 0.39 -3.54 3.37
CA LEU A 73 -0.56 -4.00 4.37
C LEU A 73 0.14 -4.25 5.70
N VAL A 74 -0.47 -3.80 6.79
CA VAL A 74 0.00 -4.07 8.14
C VAL A 74 -1.14 -4.58 9.01
N THR A 75 -1.02 -5.83 9.44
CA THR A 75 -2.00 -6.52 10.28
C THR A 75 -1.32 -7.06 11.55
N ARG A 76 -1.88 -6.73 12.72
CA ARG A 76 -1.45 -7.18 14.04
C ARG A 76 0.06 -7.09 14.27
N SER A 77 0.69 -6.03 13.76
CA SER A 77 2.16 -5.89 13.78
C SER A 77 2.57 -4.72 14.66
N SER A 78 3.77 -4.76 15.24
CA SER A 78 4.21 -3.72 16.18
C SER A 78 5.63 -3.25 15.92
N ASN A 79 5.90 -1.99 16.24
CA ASN A 79 7.20 -1.36 16.04
C ASN A 79 7.67 -1.46 14.58
N ILE A 80 6.83 -0.97 13.67
CA ILE A 80 7.11 -0.88 12.24
C ILE A 80 7.46 0.57 11.90
N LEU A 81 8.64 0.79 11.33
CA LEU A 81 9.11 2.09 10.88
C LEU A 81 9.36 2.05 9.37
N VAL A 82 8.60 2.86 8.64
CA VAL A 82 8.84 3.12 7.22
C VAL A 82 9.46 4.51 7.11
N PHE A 83 10.67 4.58 6.57
CA PHE A 83 11.40 5.82 6.33
C PHE A 83 11.56 6.03 4.83
N GLY A 84 10.53 6.62 4.24
CA GLY A 84 10.37 6.79 2.82
C GLY A 84 9.61 5.63 2.16
N GLY A 85 8.54 5.96 1.44
CA GLY A 85 7.78 5.03 0.61
C GLY A 85 7.36 5.68 -0.69
N GLY A 86 7.59 5.01 -1.82
CA GLY A 86 7.12 5.43 -3.14
C GLY A 86 6.15 4.41 -3.70
N LEU A 87 4.83 4.63 -3.54
CA LEU A 87 3.82 3.62 -3.81
C LEU A 87 2.89 4.06 -4.95
N TYR A 88 3.00 3.44 -6.11
CA TYR A 88 2.45 3.99 -7.34
C TYR A 88 1.34 3.12 -7.93
N SER A 89 0.35 3.78 -8.52
CA SER A 89 -0.63 3.15 -9.41
C SER A 89 -0.70 3.99 -10.68
N PHE A 90 -0.29 3.42 -11.81
CA PHE A 90 -0.12 4.19 -13.05
C PHE A 90 -1.18 3.90 -14.12
N PHE A 91 -1.88 2.78 -13.99
CA PHE A 91 -2.71 2.25 -15.06
C PHE A 91 -4.04 1.74 -14.53
N GLN A 92 -5.03 1.76 -15.42
CA GLN A 92 -6.23 0.95 -15.34
C GLN A 92 -6.37 0.18 -16.65
N ASN A 93 -6.15 -1.14 -16.62
CA ASN A 93 -6.17 -1.98 -17.83
C ASN A 93 -5.26 -1.42 -18.95
N PHE A 94 -4.00 -1.14 -18.60
CA PHE A 94 -2.96 -0.55 -19.46
C PHE A 94 -3.22 0.87 -19.99
N GLU A 95 -4.34 1.49 -19.62
CA GLU A 95 -4.62 2.90 -19.94
C GLU A 95 -4.18 3.82 -18.80
N GLN A 96 -3.69 5.02 -19.14
CA GLN A 96 -3.17 6.01 -18.18
C GLN A 96 -4.06 7.23 -17.98
N THR A 97 -5.28 7.23 -18.54
CA THR A 97 -6.23 8.37 -18.42
C THR A 97 -6.58 8.68 -16.97
N CYS A 98 -6.48 7.70 -16.07
CA CYS A 98 -6.70 7.86 -14.63
C CYS A 98 -5.63 8.71 -13.91
N LEU A 99 -4.48 8.98 -14.55
CA LEU A 99 -3.45 9.86 -13.99
C LEU A 99 -3.93 11.30 -13.88
N ASP A 100 -4.71 11.78 -14.86
CA ASP A 100 -5.21 13.16 -14.91
C ASP A 100 -6.10 13.52 -13.71
N THR A 101 -6.76 12.51 -13.14
CA THR A 101 -7.66 12.65 -11.99
C THR A 101 -7.09 12.05 -10.71
N ALA A 102 -5.83 11.55 -10.74
CA ALA A 102 -5.18 10.85 -9.64
C ALA A 102 -6.05 9.72 -9.03
N SER A 103 -6.74 8.96 -9.88
CA SER A 103 -7.76 8.00 -9.49
C SER A 103 -7.59 6.62 -10.14
N CYS A 104 -6.36 6.20 -10.42
CA CYS A 104 -6.06 4.87 -10.94
C CYS A 104 -6.42 3.76 -9.94
N GLN A 105 -6.31 4.06 -8.65
CA GLN A 105 -6.67 3.16 -7.56
C GLN A 105 -7.35 3.93 -6.42
N SER A 106 -8.27 3.29 -5.70
CA SER A 106 -8.99 3.93 -4.60
C SER A 106 -8.14 4.03 -3.33
N GLN A 107 -7.42 2.98 -2.94
CA GLN A 107 -6.62 2.90 -1.70
C GLN A 107 -5.34 2.11 -1.92
N VAL A 108 -4.21 2.48 -1.30
CA VAL A 108 -2.89 1.85 -1.57
C VAL A 108 -2.17 1.31 -0.33
N VAL A 109 -2.28 1.98 0.82
CA VAL A 109 -1.79 1.50 2.12
C VAL A 109 -2.97 1.20 3.03
N ASN A 110 -2.94 0.06 3.73
CA ASN A 110 -3.90 -0.22 4.78
C ASN A 110 -3.25 -0.78 6.05
N ILE A 111 -3.64 -0.21 7.20
CA ILE A 111 -3.15 -0.56 8.52
C ILE A 111 -4.34 -0.89 9.42
N ASP A 112 -4.27 -2.00 10.17
CA ASP A 112 -5.35 -2.37 11.07
C ASP A 112 -5.42 -1.47 12.33
N SER A 113 -6.45 -1.69 13.17
CA SER A 113 -6.63 -0.94 14.42
C SER A 113 -5.61 -1.22 15.52
N PHE A 114 -4.83 -2.31 15.39
CA PHE A 114 -4.00 -2.84 16.46
C PHE A 114 -2.51 -2.61 16.24
N SER A 115 -2.12 -2.22 15.01
CA SER A 115 -0.72 -2.12 14.65
C SER A 115 -0.09 -0.79 15.04
N THR A 116 1.16 -0.85 15.50
CA THR A 116 1.97 0.35 15.79
C THR A 116 2.97 0.60 14.68
N VAL A 117 2.74 1.69 13.95
CA VAL A 117 3.45 1.99 12.69
C VAL A 117 3.76 3.48 12.67
N SER A 118 4.96 3.83 12.22
CA SER A 118 5.33 5.21 11.88
C SER A 118 5.83 5.24 10.44
N ILE A 119 5.29 6.15 9.64
CA ILE A 119 5.64 6.32 8.24
C ILE A 119 6.11 7.75 8.05
N TYR A 120 7.33 7.89 7.55
CA TYR A 120 7.91 9.16 7.15
C TYR A 120 8.02 9.21 5.63
N SER A 121 7.69 10.35 5.02
CA SER A 121 7.80 10.59 3.58
C SER A 121 7.12 9.51 2.71
N LEU A 122 5.82 9.34 2.90
CA LEU A 122 4.99 8.48 2.04
C LEU A 122 4.55 9.25 0.80
N SER A 123 5.13 8.93 -0.33
CA SER A 123 4.73 9.43 -1.65
C SER A 123 3.88 8.40 -2.38
N THR A 124 2.75 8.82 -2.93
CA THR A 124 1.88 7.98 -3.74
C THR A 124 1.58 8.64 -5.08
N VAL A 125 1.32 7.83 -6.12
CA VAL A 125 0.89 8.33 -7.43
C VAL A 125 -0.47 7.76 -7.78
N ALA A 126 -1.35 8.65 -8.23
CA ALA A 126 -2.71 8.40 -8.72
C ALA A 126 -3.55 7.41 -7.89
N THR A 127 -3.42 7.48 -6.56
CA THR A 127 -4.31 6.79 -5.62
C THR A 127 -5.16 7.81 -4.88
N THR A 128 -6.48 7.62 -4.80
CA THR A 128 -7.38 8.55 -4.12
C THR A 128 -7.06 8.69 -2.63
N PHE A 129 -6.89 7.57 -1.92
CA PHE A 129 -6.51 7.53 -0.51
C PHE A 129 -5.10 6.94 -0.34
N GLN A 130 -4.17 7.79 0.06
CA GLN A 130 -2.76 7.43 0.28
C GLN A 130 -2.58 6.45 1.44
N LEU A 131 -3.42 6.60 2.48
CA LEU A 131 -3.41 5.75 3.65
C LEU A 131 -4.82 5.52 4.16
N SER A 132 -5.08 4.26 4.48
CA SER A 132 -6.32 3.78 5.05
C SER A 132 -6.08 3.08 6.38
N VAL A 133 -7.07 3.16 7.25
CA VAL A 133 -7.11 2.42 8.52
C VAL A 133 -8.35 1.55 8.51
N ASN A 134 -8.19 0.25 8.75
CA ASN A 134 -9.28 -0.73 8.66
C ASN A 134 -10.07 -0.62 7.34
N GLN A 135 -9.35 -0.49 6.23
CA GLN A 135 -9.89 -0.41 4.86
C GLN A 135 -10.77 0.83 4.60
N ALA A 136 -10.74 1.81 5.50
CA ALA A 136 -11.36 3.11 5.33
C ALA A 136 -10.28 4.17 5.04
N GLY A 137 -10.44 4.89 3.94
CA GLY A 137 -9.51 5.96 3.54
C GLY A 137 -9.46 7.08 4.58
N VAL A 138 -8.26 7.38 5.08
CA VAL A 138 -8.03 8.43 6.11
C VAL A 138 -7.32 9.63 5.50
N ILE A 139 -6.34 9.40 4.62
CA ILE A 139 -5.57 10.48 3.99
C ILE A 139 -5.89 10.53 2.50
N ASN A 140 -6.67 11.52 2.08
CA ASN A 140 -6.93 11.78 0.67
C ASN A 140 -5.71 12.46 0.01
N GLN A 141 -5.36 12.03 -1.21
CA GLN A 141 -4.21 12.58 -1.95
C GLN A 141 -4.34 14.09 -2.21
N SER A 142 -5.57 14.59 -2.43
CA SER A 142 -5.83 15.98 -2.78
C SER A 142 -5.31 17.00 -1.76
N GLY A 143 -5.16 16.59 -0.49
CA GLY A 143 -4.57 17.42 0.56
C GLY A 143 -3.04 17.45 0.59
N ASN A 144 -2.36 16.72 -0.29
CA ASN A 144 -0.93 16.41 -0.20
C ASN A 144 -0.21 16.44 -1.55
N VAL A 145 -0.79 17.06 -2.58
CA VAL A 145 -0.20 17.13 -3.93
C VAL A 145 1.20 17.75 -3.88
N ASN A 146 2.18 17.08 -4.49
CA ASN A 146 3.59 17.44 -4.44
C ASN A 146 4.27 17.20 -5.80
N GLY A 147 3.82 17.93 -6.83
CA GLY A 147 4.26 17.74 -8.20
C GLY A 147 3.57 16.54 -8.84
N PHE A 148 4.34 15.56 -9.32
CA PHE A 148 3.79 14.37 -9.96
C PHE A 148 3.13 13.39 -8.97
N ALA A 149 3.64 13.35 -7.73
CA ALA A 149 3.11 12.51 -6.67
C ALA A 149 2.30 13.35 -5.67
N SER A 150 1.62 12.68 -4.75
CA SER A 150 1.18 13.27 -3.47
C SER A 150 2.05 12.72 -2.34
N THR A 151 2.38 13.54 -1.34
CA THR A 151 3.32 13.16 -0.28
C THR A 151 2.80 13.51 1.12
N VAL A 152 2.65 12.49 1.97
CA VAL A 152 2.47 12.64 3.42
C VAL A 152 3.83 12.66 4.10
N THR A 153 4.20 13.77 4.73
CA THR A 153 5.50 13.89 5.41
C THR A 153 5.63 12.95 6.60
N VAL A 154 4.59 12.81 7.42
CA VAL A 154 4.59 11.92 8.57
C VAL A 154 3.18 11.42 8.89
N TRP A 155 3.08 10.16 9.27
CA TRP A 155 1.91 9.58 9.91
C TRP A 155 2.38 8.58 10.97
N SER A 156 1.73 8.56 12.14
CA SER A 156 2.07 7.61 13.19
C SER A 156 0.84 7.10 13.95
N ARG A 157 0.98 5.88 14.47
CA ARG A 157 0.04 5.25 15.39
C ARG A 157 0.79 4.45 16.44
N HIS A 158 0.38 4.60 17.70
CA HIS A 158 0.99 4.00 18.87
C HIS A 158 -0.03 3.18 19.67
#